data_AF-A0A2V7Y744-F1
#
_entry.id   AF-A0A2V7Y744-F1
#
_cell.length_a   1.000
_cell.length_b   1.000
_cell.length_c   1.000
_cell.angle_alpha   90.00
_cell.angle_beta   90.00
_cell.angle_gamma   90.00
#
_symmetry.space_group_name_H-M   'P 1'
#
loop_
_entity.id
_entity.type
_entity.pdbx_description
1 polymer ?
#
loop_
_entity_poly.entity_id
_entity_poly.type
_entity_poly.pdbx_seq_one_letter_code
_entity_poly.pdbx_strand_id
1 'polypeptide(L)' 'MHTSRRLLLALALIVTLAATFLAAPPRAQATLGRCGNEFYYYSDATYTDLVGYEVYDCNCAHSSWGVRTVYRVIEPLGC' A
#
# COMPACT_ATOMS: atom_id res chain seq x y z
N MET A 1 -29.10 -22.30 -28.78
CA MET A 1 -28.70 -22.19 -27.36
C MET A 1 -27.21 -21.84 -27.17
N HIS A 2 -26.59 -21.01 -28.05
CA HIS A 2 -25.17 -20.64 -27.92
C HIS A 2 -24.92 -19.29 -27.21
N THR A 3 -25.93 -18.41 -27.20
CA THR A 3 -25.85 -17.05 -26.66
C THR A 3 -25.68 -17.03 -25.13
N SER A 4 -26.33 -17.98 -24.44
CA SER A 4 -26.31 -18.11 -22.98
C SER A 4 -24.92 -18.45 -22.43
N ARG A 5 -24.15 -19.27 -23.16
CA ARG A 5 -22.80 -19.67 -22.76
C ARG A 5 -21.80 -18.51 -22.86
N ARG A 6 -21.97 -17.63 -23.85
CA ARG A 6 -21.14 -16.43 -24.02
C ARG A 6 -21.41 -15.39 -22.93
N LEU A 7 -22.67 -15.23 -22.54
CA LEU A 7 -23.08 -14.36 -21.43
C LEU A 7 -22.48 -14.79 -20.09
N LEU A 8 -22.51 -16.09 -19.79
CA LEU A 8 -21.92 -16.63 -18.55
C LEU A 8 -20.40 -16.44 -18.50
N LEU A 9 -19.71 -16.61 -19.63
CA LEU A 9 -18.27 -16.37 -19.72
C LEU A 9 -17.91 -14.89 -19.52
N ALA A 10 -18.70 -13.98 -20.09
CA ALA A 10 -18.50 -12.54 -19.89
C ALA A 10 -18.69 -12.14 -18.42
N LEU A 11 -19.71 -12.66 -17.75
CA LEU A 11 -19.91 -12.42 -16.32
C LEU A 11 -18.77 -12.98 -15.47
N ALA A 12 -18.32 -14.21 -15.76
CA ALA A 12 -17.20 -14.82 -15.04
C ALA A 12 -15.92 -13.98 -15.18
N LEU A 13 -15.66 -13.42 -16.36
CA LEU A 13 -14.51 -12.56 -16.61
C LEU A 13 -14.58 -11.24 -15.84
N ILE A 14 -15.76 -10.62 -15.75
CA ILE A 14 -15.95 -9.36 -14.99
C ILE A 14 -15.74 -9.61 -13.50
N VAL A 15 -16.25 -10.72 -12.96
CA VAL A 15 -16.10 -11.06 -11.54
C VAL A 15 -14.64 -11.35 -11.19
N THR A 16 -13.92 -12.10 -12.02
CA THR A 16 -12.49 -12.36 -11.79
C THR A 16 -11.65 -11.08 -11.91
N LEU A 17 -11.98 -10.19 -12.84
CA LEU A 17 -11.28 -8.92 -12.97
C LEU A 17 -11.51 -8.03 -11.74
N ALA A 18 -12.75 -7.92 -11.25
CA ALA A 18 -13.06 -7.16 -10.05
C ALA A 18 -12.31 -7.68 -8.80
N ALA A 19 -12.16 -9.00 -8.67
CA ALA A 19 -11.41 -9.60 -7.57
C ALA A 19 -9.91 -9.24 -7.60
N THR A 20 -9.30 -9.10 -8.79
CA THR A 20 -7.88 -8.72 -8.89
C THR A 20 -7.60 -7.28 -8.46
N PHE A 21 -8.56 -6.37 -8.60
CA PHE A 21 -8.41 -4.98 -8.13
C PHE A 21 -8.48 -4.86 -6.60
N LEU A 22 -9.29 -5.71 -5.95
CA LEU A 22 -9.40 -5.73 -4.47
C LEU A 22 -8.22 -6.43 -3.78
N ALA A 23 -7.57 -7.37 -4.48
CA ALA A 23 -6.47 -8.16 -3.92
C ALA A 23 -5.07 -7.63 -4.31
N ALA A 24 -4.98 -6.46 -4.95
CA ALA A 24 -3.68 -5.90 -5.32
C ALA A 24 -2.84 -5.66 -4.05
N PRO A 25 -1.65 -6.28 -3.93
CA PRO A 25 -0.79 -6.02 -2.79
C PRO A 25 -0.42 -4.54 -2.78
N PRO A 26 -0.33 -3.91 -1.59
CA PRO A 26 0.14 -2.54 -1.49
C PRO A 26 1.51 -2.47 -2.19
N ARG A 27 1.67 -1.51 -3.11
CA ARG A 27 2.93 -1.31 -3.81
C ARG A 27 4.00 -1.01 -2.76
N ALA A 28 4.92 -1.95 -2.55
CA ALA A 28 6.09 -1.70 -1.74
C ALA A 28 6.87 -0.56 -2.39
N GLN A 29 6.86 0.63 -1.77
CA GLN A 29 7.68 1.75 -2.24
C GLN A 29 9.14 1.32 -2.18
N ALA A 30 9.85 1.50 -3.30
CA ALA A 30 11.27 1.23 -3.41
C ALA A 30 11.98 1.96 -2.26
N THR A 31 12.78 1.23 -1.49
CA THR A 31 13.55 1.79 -0.38
C THR A 31 14.60 2.75 -0.94
N LEU A 32 14.24 4.03 -1.06
CA LEU A 32 15.19 5.13 -0.94
C LEU A 32 15.96 4.94 0.37
N GLY A 33 17.21 5.40 0.43
CA GLY A 33 18.01 5.35 1.66
C GLY A 33 17.19 5.88 2.84
N ARG A 34 17.27 5.24 4.01
CA ARG A 34 16.32 5.54 5.10
C ARG A 34 16.45 6.97 5.61
N CYS A 35 17.67 7.49 5.72
CA CYS A 35 17.94 8.83 6.21
C CYS A 35 17.33 9.90 5.31
N GLY A 36 16.87 10.99 5.92
CA GLY A 36 16.13 12.04 5.23
C GLY A 36 14.71 11.64 4.85
N ASN A 37 14.09 10.68 5.54
CA ASN A 37 12.72 10.26 5.27
C ASN A 37 11.90 10.03 6.55
N GLU A 38 10.61 10.33 6.43
CA GLU A 38 9.56 9.98 7.37
C GLU A 38 8.72 8.83 6.82
N PHE A 39 8.25 7.96 7.71
CA PHE A 39 7.51 6.75 7.40
C PHE A 39 6.24 6.75 8.26
N TYR A 40 5.09 6.91 7.61
CA TYR A 40 3.78 6.88 8.24
C TYR A 40 3.15 5.51 8.03
N TYR A 41 2.80 4.80 9.11
CA TYR A 41 2.21 3.45 9.06
C TYR A 41 0.73 3.47 9.38
N TYR A 42 -0.06 2.79 8.56
CA TYR A 42 -1.51 2.76 8.64
C TYR A 42 -2.05 1.35 8.91
N SER A 43 -3.25 1.26 9.46
CA SER A 43 -3.92 -0.01 9.77
C SER A 43 -4.21 -0.84 8.53
N ASP A 44 -4.54 -0.19 7.41
CA ASP A 44 -4.95 -0.81 6.15
C ASP A 44 -4.56 0.02 4.91
N ALA A 45 -4.92 -0.49 3.73
CA ALA A 45 -4.58 0.12 2.44
C ALA A 45 -5.37 1.40 2.10
N THR A 46 -6.31 1.83 2.95
CA THR A 46 -7.04 3.10 2.77
C THR A 46 -6.26 4.31 3.27
N TYR A 47 -5.19 4.09 4.05
CA TYR A 47 -4.34 5.13 4.62
C TYR A 47 -5.11 6.18 5.45
N THR A 48 -6.12 5.73 6.21
CA THR A 48 -6.98 6.59 7.02
C THR A 48 -6.57 6.60 8.49
N ASP A 49 -6.37 5.43 9.09
CA ASP A 49 -5.98 5.28 10.50
C ASP A 49 -4.47 5.09 10.66
N LEU A 50 -3.80 6.11 11.20
CA LEU A 50 -2.38 6.07 11.52
C LEU A 50 -2.13 5.25 12.79
N VAL A 51 -1.31 4.21 12.68
CA VAL A 51 -1.00 3.27 13.78
C VAL A 51 0.47 3.26 14.18
N GLY A 52 1.33 3.95 13.42
CA GLY A 52 2.73 4.09 13.74
C GLY A 52 3.43 5.13 12.89
N TYR A 53 4.62 5.48 13.33
CA TYR A 53 5.48 6.44 12.65
C TYR A 53 6.94 6.11 12.94
N GLU A 54 7.79 6.29 11.94
CA GLU A 54 9.24 6.18 12.03
C GLU A 54 9.85 7.33 11.24
N VAL A 55 10.89 7.95 11.78
CA VAL A 55 11.66 8.98 11.08
C VAL A 55 13.13 8.66 11.17
N TYR A 56 13.82 8.86 10.07
CA TYR A 56 15.26 8.97 10.03
C TYR A 56 15.62 10.37 9.54
N ASP A 57 16.09 11.21 10.47
CA ASP A 57 16.53 12.57 10.17
C ASP A 57 17.66 12.58 9.13
N CYS A 58 18.00 13.77 8.64
CA CYS A 58 19.07 13.98 7.67
C CYS A 58 20.43 13.45 8.13
N ASN A 59 20.69 13.44 9.44
CA ASN A 59 21.89 12.88 10.05
C ASN A 59 21.74 11.39 10.42
N CYS A 60 20.70 10.73 9.91
CA CYS A 60 20.30 9.37 10.25
C CYS A 60 19.91 9.14 11.72
N ALA A 61 19.63 10.19 12.50
CA ALA A 61 19.04 10.02 13.83
C ALA A 61 17.64 9.40 13.69
N HIS A 62 17.33 8.41 14.53
CA HIS A 62 16.13 7.60 14.40
C HIS A 62 15.20 7.81 15.58
N SER A 63 13.91 8.02 15.28
CA SER A 63 12.83 8.06 16.25
C SER A 63 11.62 7.31 15.71
N SER A 64 10.87 6.62 16.58
CA SER A 64 9.69 5.87 16.16
C SER A 64 8.69 5.65 17.28
N TRP A 65 7.41 5.51 16.93
CA TRP A 65 6.36 5.08 17.83
C TRP A 65 5.32 4.20 17.10
N GLY A 66 4.54 3.43 17.86
CA GLY A 66 3.44 2.63 17.33
C GLY A 66 3.88 1.36 16.62
N VAL A 67 3.10 0.92 15.62
CA VAL A 67 3.26 -0.37 14.94
C VAL A 67 3.67 -0.17 13.48
N ARG A 68 4.67 -0.92 13.03
CA ARG A 68 5.06 -0.97 11.61
C ARG A 68 4.15 -1.92 10.85
N THR A 69 3.54 -1.43 9.78
CA THR A 69 2.69 -2.22 8.87
C THR A 69 3.23 -2.16 7.45
N VAL A 70 2.65 -2.97 6.55
CA VAL A 70 2.95 -2.91 5.12
C VAL A 70 2.28 -1.71 4.43
N TYR A 71 1.24 -1.15 5.05
CA TYR A 71 0.52 0.02 4.56
C TYR A 71 1.21 1.26 5.07
N ARG A 72 2.18 1.75 4.29
CA ARG A 72 2.97 2.92 4.68
C ARG A 72 3.10 3.95 3.57
N VAL A 73 3.28 5.19 3.97
CA VAL A 73 3.67 6.31 3.11
C VAL A 73 5.04 6.79 3.55
N ILE A 74 5.95 6.99 2.60
CA ILE A 74 7.28 7.54 2.83
C ILE A 74 7.31 8.97 2.29
N GLU A 75 7.69 9.93 3.13
CA GLU A 75 7.83 11.34 2.79
C GLU A 75 9.29 11.79 2.96
N PRO A 76 9.91 12.41 1.94
CA PRO A 76 11.27 12.91 2.07
C PRO A 76 11.32 14.19 2.90
N LEU A 77 12.33 14.32 3.77
CA LEU A 77 12.58 15.50 4.59
C LEU A 77 13.23 16.66 3.82
N GLY A 78 13.70 16.44 2.59
CA GLY A 78 14.30 17.50 1.75
C GLY A 78 15.79 17.73 1.98
N CYS A 79 16.47 16.71 2.48
CA CYS A 79 17.91 16.56 2.57
C CYS A 79 18.30 15.23 1.88
#